data_AF-A0A1F5K015-F1
#
_entry.id   AF-A0A1F5K015-F1
#
_cell.length_a   1.000
_cell.length_b   1.000
_cell.length_c   1.000
_cell.angle_alpha   90.00
_cell.angle_beta   90.00
_cell.angle_gamma   90.00
#
_symmetry.space_group_name_H-M   'P 1'
#
loop_
_entity.id
_entity.type
_entity.pdbx_description
1 polymer ?
#
loop_
_entity_poly.entity_id
_entity_poly.type
_entity_poly.pdbx_seq_one_letter_code
_entity_poly.pdbx_strand_id
1 'polypeptide(L)'
;MRTKVIIDQDELLIAKALLKKEFKRVYNWVVGDIRKCCRFKKDGTYKRGAGSLIGAFILWCCAVDYFGGLLIGIKKYRNWKGELKKEDYSSKQHVKAFVETYLKKYGEYDAEKVYRLRCSLVHNYTLSGYEVVEHDLSKRSNHLTKDSKNRYWLHLGSAIEDLEKAVEDYMNDVKKHDNFKINAYEYYTVHPLLKPMDLKDFASLSEPLVA
;
A
#
# COMPACT_ATOMS: atom_id res chain seq x y z
N MET A 1 18.43 -25.00 -7.02
CA MET A 1 17.25 -25.59 -7.68
C MET A 1 16.12 -24.56 -7.64
N ARG A 2 15.58 -24.13 -8.79
CA ARG A 2 14.40 -23.25 -8.83
C ARG A 2 13.16 -24.12 -8.66
N THR A 3 12.46 -24.01 -7.54
CA THR A 3 11.20 -24.72 -7.29
C THR A 3 10.18 -24.25 -8.32
N LYS A 4 9.68 -25.16 -9.17
CA LYS A 4 8.65 -24.85 -10.16
C LYS A 4 7.35 -24.59 -9.40
N VAL A 5 6.85 -23.36 -9.42
CA VAL A 5 5.57 -23.00 -8.81
C VAL A 5 4.48 -23.68 -9.63
N ILE A 6 3.80 -24.67 -9.05
CA ILE A 6 2.62 -25.30 -9.67
C ILE A 6 1.44 -24.40 -9.37
N ILE A 7 0.84 -23.86 -10.43
CA ILE A 7 -0.32 -22.98 -10.38
C ILE A 7 -1.57 -23.83 -10.61
N ASP A 8 -2.51 -23.76 -9.67
CA ASP A 8 -3.85 -24.30 -9.83
C ASP A 8 -4.61 -23.46 -10.88
N GLN A 9 -5.13 -24.12 -11.92
CA GLN A 9 -5.78 -23.45 -13.05
C GLN A 9 -7.15 -22.87 -12.68
N ASP A 10 -7.86 -23.50 -11.75
CA ASP A 10 -9.16 -23.02 -11.28
C ASP A 10 -8.96 -21.78 -10.40
N GLU A 11 -7.96 -21.83 -9.50
CA GLU A 11 -7.56 -20.67 -8.69
C GLU A 11 -7.14 -19.49 -9.59
N LEU A 12 -6.39 -19.75 -10.66
CA LEU A 12 -5.99 -18.74 -11.63
C LEU A 12 -7.19 -18.13 -12.37
N LEU A 13 -8.19 -18.93 -12.73
CA LEU A 13 -9.40 -18.46 -13.40
C LEU A 13 -10.20 -17.51 -12.48
N ILE A 14 -10.38 -17.90 -11.22
CA ILE A 14 -11.05 -17.08 -10.19
C ILE A 14 -10.27 -15.79 -9.96
N ALA A 15 -8.94 -15.89 -9.81
CA ALA A 15 -8.06 -14.73 -9.65
C ALA A 15 -8.21 -13.75 -10.82
N LYS A 16 -8.18 -14.22 -12.07
CA LYS A 16 -8.37 -13.38 -13.27
C LYS A 16 -9.71 -12.65 -13.24
N ALA A 17 -10.80 -13.33 -12.88
CA ALA A 17 -12.13 -12.74 -12.82
C ALA A 17 -12.24 -11.67 -11.72
N LEU A 18 -11.76 -11.96 -10.51
CA LEU A 18 -11.78 -11.04 -9.38
C LEU A 18 -10.94 -9.80 -9.66
N LEU A 19 -9.71 -9.98 -10.16
CA LEU A 19 -8.81 -8.86 -10.45
C LEU A 19 -9.40 -7.96 -11.53
N LYS A 20 -10.00 -8.52 -12.61
CA LYS A 20 -10.66 -7.71 -13.65
C LYS A 20 -11.74 -6.79 -13.07
N LYS A 21 -12.48 -7.25 -12.04
CA LYS A 21 -13.54 -6.48 -11.39
C LYS A 21 -13.00 -5.47 -10.37
N GLU A 22 -12.03 -5.86 -9.57
CA GLU A 22 -11.67 -5.17 -8.34
C GLU A 22 -10.42 -4.28 -8.48
N PHE A 23 -9.51 -4.56 -9.42
CA PHE A 23 -8.22 -3.85 -9.48
C PHE A 23 -8.34 -2.35 -9.73
N LYS A 24 -9.25 -1.92 -10.59
CA LYS A 24 -9.50 -0.48 -10.80
C LYS A 24 -10.02 0.18 -9.51
N ARG A 25 -10.83 -0.54 -8.72
CA ARG A 25 -11.31 -0.05 -7.42
C ARG A 25 -10.16 0.05 -6.42
N VAL A 26 -9.28 -0.95 -6.37
CA VAL A 26 -8.10 -0.94 -5.49
C VAL A 26 -7.22 0.26 -5.76
N TYR A 27 -6.86 0.48 -7.02
CA TYR A 27 -6.07 1.64 -7.43
C TYR A 27 -6.73 2.97 -7.01
N ASN A 28 -8.00 3.15 -7.41
CA ASN A 28 -8.73 4.39 -7.15
C ASN A 28 -8.94 4.66 -5.66
N TRP A 29 -9.14 3.62 -4.86
CA TRP A 29 -9.32 3.75 -3.43
C TRP A 29 -7.99 4.11 -2.76
N VAL A 30 -6.95 3.28 -2.93
CA VAL A 30 -5.68 3.46 -2.22
C VAL A 30 -4.99 4.76 -2.63
N VAL A 31 -4.81 5.01 -3.92
CA VAL A 31 -4.12 6.22 -4.42
C VAL A 31 -5.03 7.44 -4.34
N GLY A 32 -6.31 7.28 -4.72
CA GLY A 32 -7.24 8.40 -4.76
C GLY A 32 -7.55 8.96 -3.37
N ASP A 33 -7.59 8.13 -2.33
CA ASP A 33 -7.83 8.62 -0.97
C ASP A 33 -6.61 9.36 -0.40
N ILE A 34 -5.39 8.95 -0.74
CA ILE A 34 -4.19 9.74 -0.40
C ILE A 34 -4.28 11.13 -1.04
N ARG A 35 -4.60 11.21 -2.35
CA ARG A 35 -4.75 12.49 -3.07
C ARG A 35 -5.86 13.37 -2.48
N LYS A 36 -7.01 12.79 -2.12
CA LYS A 36 -8.11 13.52 -1.48
C LYS A 36 -7.69 14.06 -0.11
N CYS A 37 -7.00 13.23 0.70
CA CYS A 37 -6.54 13.59 2.04
C CYS A 37 -5.69 14.86 2.01
N CYS A 38 -4.70 14.93 1.11
CA CYS A 38 -3.85 16.11 0.98
C CYS A 38 -4.39 17.18 0.00
N ARG A 39 -5.60 17.04 -0.54
CA ARG A 39 -6.16 17.95 -1.58
C ARG A 39 -5.18 18.17 -2.74
N PHE A 40 -4.56 17.09 -3.20
CA PHE A 40 -3.55 17.08 -4.24
C PHE A 40 -4.14 17.46 -5.59
N LYS A 41 -3.64 18.54 -6.18
CA LYS A 41 -4.06 19.06 -7.47
C LYS A 41 -3.36 18.33 -8.62
N LYS A 42 -3.85 18.56 -9.84
CA LYS A 42 -3.27 17.97 -11.07
C LYS A 42 -1.89 18.52 -11.40
N ASP A 43 -1.55 19.72 -10.92
CA ASP A 43 -0.26 20.38 -11.12
C ASP A 43 0.82 19.95 -10.11
N GLY A 44 0.53 18.93 -9.28
CA GLY A 44 1.45 18.44 -8.24
C GLY A 44 1.44 19.27 -6.95
N THR A 45 0.63 20.33 -6.88
CA THR A 45 0.51 21.19 -5.68
C THR A 45 -0.60 20.72 -4.76
N TYR A 46 -0.61 21.21 -3.51
CA TYR A 46 -1.73 21.04 -2.58
C TYR A 46 -2.05 22.33 -1.84
N LYS A 47 -3.25 22.43 -1.27
CA LYS A 47 -3.71 23.66 -0.61
C LYS A 47 -2.96 23.85 0.72
N ARG A 48 -2.32 25.00 0.92
CA ARG A 48 -1.70 25.40 2.20
C ARG A 48 -2.75 25.31 3.32
N GLY A 49 -2.43 24.62 4.42
CA GLY A 49 -3.40 24.33 5.49
C GLY A 49 -4.42 23.23 5.16
N ALA A 50 -4.20 22.41 4.13
CA ALA A 50 -4.95 21.16 3.92
C ALA A 50 -4.68 20.19 5.08
N GLY A 51 -5.74 19.62 5.65
CA GLY A 51 -5.69 18.73 6.81
C GLY A 51 -4.72 17.56 6.67
N SER A 52 -3.95 17.35 7.75
CA SER A 52 -3.01 16.27 8.07
C SER A 52 -2.15 15.70 6.92
N LEU A 53 -1.06 16.38 6.55
CA LEU A 53 0.05 15.78 5.77
C LEU A 53 0.54 14.47 6.40
N ILE A 54 0.54 14.39 7.73
CA ILE A 54 0.80 13.17 8.50
C ILE A 54 -0.17 12.05 8.10
N GLY A 55 -1.47 12.36 8.01
CA GLY A 55 -2.50 11.42 7.57
C GLY A 55 -2.28 10.92 6.14
N ALA A 56 -1.85 11.80 5.24
CA ALA A 56 -1.49 11.41 3.87
C ALA A 56 -0.27 10.47 3.85
N PHE A 57 0.75 10.69 4.68
CA PHE A 57 1.87 9.77 4.82
C PHE A 57 1.49 8.46 5.50
N ILE A 58 0.57 8.45 6.46
CA ILE A 58 0.01 7.21 7.03
C ILE A 58 -0.65 6.39 5.92
N LEU A 59 -1.54 7.00 5.14
CA LEU A 59 -2.22 6.32 4.03
C LEU A 59 -1.20 5.82 2.99
N TRP A 60 -0.17 6.61 2.69
CA TRP A 60 0.92 6.22 1.79
C TRP A 60 1.69 5.00 2.32
N CYS A 61 2.06 4.97 3.61
CA CYS A 61 2.73 3.82 4.21
C CYS A 61 1.83 2.57 4.22
N CYS A 62 0.54 2.74 4.49
CA CYS A 62 -0.44 1.65 4.43
C CYS A 62 -0.61 1.13 3.00
N ALA A 63 -0.57 2.00 1.99
CA ALA A 63 -0.59 1.61 0.58
C ALA A 63 0.61 0.75 0.21
N VAL A 64 1.82 1.16 0.60
CA VAL A 64 3.06 0.40 0.35
C VAL A 64 3.00 -1.00 0.98
N ASP A 65 2.51 -1.10 2.22
CA ASP A 65 2.30 -2.38 2.90
C ASP A 65 1.25 -3.24 2.16
N TYR A 66 0.09 -2.66 1.83
CA TYR A 66 -0.99 -3.38 1.14
C TYR A 66 -0.57 -3.92 -0.22
N PHE A 67 0.08 -3.10 -1.07
CA PHE A 67 0.58 -3.56 -2.36
C PHE A 67 1.75 -4.56 -2.21
N GLY A 68 2.52 -4.47 -1.13
CA GLY A 68 3.50 -5.49 -0.78
C GLY A 68 2.88 -6.85 -0.48
N GLY A 69 1.78 -6.86 0.29
CA GLY A 69 0.98 -8.07 0.53
C GLY A 69 0.40 -8.65 -0.76
N LEU A 70 -0.20 -7.82 -1.60
CA LEU A 70 -0.70 -8.26 -2.92
C LEU A 70 0.42 -8.80 -3.82
N LEU A 71 1.64 -8.27 -3.72
CA LEU A 71 2.79 -8.72 -4.51
C LEU A 71 3.27 -10.11 -4.07
N ILE A 72 3.41 -10.35 -2.77
CA ILE A 72 4.02 -11.60 -2.27
C ILE A 72 3.01 -12.68 -1.85
N GLY A 73 1.72 -12.33 -1.77
CA GLY A 73 0.65 -13.26 -1.47
C GLY A 73 0.69 -13.75 -0.03
N ILE A 74 0.21 -14.98 0.18
CA ILE A 74 0.14 -15.60 1.50
C ILE A 74 1.22 -16.69 1.61
N LYS A 75 1.87 -16.77 2.76
CA LYS A 75 2.88 -17.79 3.03
C LYS A 75 2.19 -19.14 3.19
N LYS A 76 2.61 -20.13 2.39
CA LYS A 76 2.11 -21.51 2.44
C LYS A 76 3.22 -22.45 2.94
N TYR A 77 2.93 -23.23 3.98
CA TYR A 77 3.88 -24.24 4.49
C TYR A 77 3.12 -25.43 5.07
N ARG A 78 3.77 -26.61 5.15
CA ARG A 78 3.20 -27.76 5.86
C ARG A 78 3.69 -27.77 7.30
N ASN A 79 2.80 -27.98 8.26
CA ASN A 79 3.20 -28.20 9.65
C ASN A 79 3.78 -29.61 9.84
N TRP A 80 4.19 -29.93 11.07
CA TRP A 80 4.73 -31.24 11.43
C TRP A 80 3.76 -32.42 11.21
N LYS A 81 2.46 -32.15 11.08
CA LYS A 81 1.42 -33.15 10.75
C LYS A 81 1.19 -33.29 9.24
N GLY A 82 1.93 -32.55 8.42
CA GLY A 82 1.73 -32.52 6.97
C GLY A 82 0.53 -31.67 6.52
N GLU A 83 -0.15 -30.96 7.42
CA GLU A 83 -1.29 -30.10 7.06
C GLU A 83 -0.79 -28.82 6.39
N LEU A 84 -1.43 -28.41 5.29
CA LEU A 84 -1.15 -27.14 4.65
C LEU A 84 -1.66 -25.99 5.56
N LYS A 85 -0.76 -25.09 5.95
CA LYS A 85 -1.04 -23.85 6.66
C LYS A 85 -0.82 -22.65 5.74
N LYS A 86 -1.63 -21.64 5.96
CA LYS A 86 -1.60 -20.34 5.30
C LYS A 86 -1.42 -19.26 6.37
N GLU A 87 -0.44 -18.39 6.19
CA GLU A 87 -0.07 -17.34 7.14
C GLU A 87 0.25 -16.06 6.37
N ASP A 88 -0.18 -14.90 6.85
CA ASP A 88 0.21 -13.63 6.25
C ASP A 88 1.71 -13.35 6.50
N TYR A 89 2.35 -12.64 5.58
CA TYR A 89 3.70 -12.14 5.84
C TYR A 89 3.63 -10.92 6.76
N SER A 90 4.74 -10.64 7.46
CA SER A 90 4.77 -9.44 8.30
C SER A 90 4.73 -8.17 7.45
N SER A 91 4.18 -7.07 7.98
CA SER A 91 4.23 -5.75 7.32
C SER A 91 5.64 -5.33 6.91
N LYS A 92 6.67 -5.73 7.67
CA LYS A 92 8.07 -5.50 7.29
C LYS A 92 8.44 -6.18 5.98
N GLN A 93 7.99 -7.42 5.78
CA GLN A 93 8.23 -8.18 4.56
C GLN A 93 7.43 -7.62 3.37
N HIS A 94 6.19 -7.20 3.60
CA HIS A 94 5.40 -6.52 2.56
C HIS A 94 6.08 -5.24 2.08
N VAL A 95 6.39 -4.35 3.01
CA VAL A 95 7.07 -3.07 2.71
C VAL A 95 8.38 -3.35 1.98
N LYS A 96 9.20 -4.29 2.47
CA LYS A 96 10.44 -4.67 1.81
C LYS A 96 10.22 -5.13 0.37
N ALA A 97 9.28 -6.04 0.15
CA ALA A 97 9.02 -6.58 -1.18
C ALA A 97 8.59 -5.49 -2.17
N PHE A 98 7.64 -4.63 -1.78
CA PHE A 98 7.13 -3.59 -2.68
C PHE A 98 8.17 -2.50 -2.94
N VAL A 99 8.87 -2.04 -1.90
CA VAL A 99 9.90 -1.01 -2.02
C VAL A 99 11.04 -1.50 -2.92
N GLU A 100 11.54 -2.71 -2.68
CA GLU A 100 12.66 -3.27 -3.42
C GLU A 100 12.31 -3.65 -4.87
N THR A 101 11.04 -3.94 -5.17
CA THR A 101 10.61 -4.37 -6.52
C THR A 101 10.16 -3.20 -7.38
N TYR A 102 9.39 -2.26 -6.82
CA TYR A 102 8.74 -1.20 -7.60
C TYR A 102 9.16 0.19 -7.18
N LEU A 103 9.08 0.52 -5.89
CA LEU A 103 9.21 1.92 -5.46
C LEU A 103 10.61 2.50 -5.69
N LYS A 104 11.67 1.72 -5.44
CA LYS A 104 13.07 2.15 -5.63
C LYS A 104 13.44 2.52 -7.08
N LYS A 105 12.59 2.20 -8.06
CA LYS A 105 12.80 2.59 -9.46
C LYS A 105 12.60 4.10 -9.68
N TYR A 106 11.85 4.76 -8.80
CA TYR A 106 11.40 6.14 -8.98
C TYR A 106 12.02 7.12 -8.00
N GLY A 107 12.68 6.63 -6.95
CA GLY A 107 13.38 7.44 -5.97
C GLY A 107 14.33 6.62 -5.10
N GLU A 108 15.08 7.32 -4.23
CA GLU A 108 16.04 6.71 -3.31
C GLU A 108 15.34 6.13 -2.07
N TYR A 109 14.57 5.06 -2.29
CA TYR A 109 13.83 4.40 -1.23
C TYR A 109 14.63 3.30 -0.55
N ASP A 110 14.66 3.35 0.79
CA ASP A 110 15.16 2.28 1.64
C ASP A 110 13.98 1.64 2.39
N ALA A 111 13.83 0.32 2.23
CA ALA A 111 12.71 -0.43 2.80
C ALA A 111 12.65 -0.36 4.33
N GLU A 112 13.80 -0.37 5.01
CA GLU A 112 13.86 -0.31 6.47
C GLU A 112 13.47 1.10 6.95
N LYS A 113 13.89 2.16 6.25
CA LYS A 113 13.46 3.53 6.55
C LYS A 113 11.96 3.70 6.34
N VAL A 114 11.40 3.19 5.24
CA VAL A 114 9.95 3.24 4.97
C VAL A 114 9.17 2.47 6.04
N TYR A 115 9.65 1.30 6.45
CA TYR A 115 9.01 0.53 7.52
C TYR A 115 9.06 1.25 8.87
N ARG A 116 10.21 1.86 9.23
CA ARG A 116 10.33 2.66 10.46
C ARG A 116 9.43 3.89 10.43
N LEU A 117 9.31 4.55 9.27
CA LEU A 117 8.38 5.65 9.08
C LEU A 117 6.94 5.19 9.34
N ARG A 118 6.52 4.07 8.74
CA ARG A 118 5.20 3.47 8.99
C ARG A 118 4.97 3.25 10.49
N CYS A 119 5.92 2.61 11.19
CA CYS A 119 5.79 2.37 12.63
C CYS A 119 5.68 3.67 13.43
N SER A 120 6.48 4.69 13.10
CA SER A 120 6.44 6.00 13.76
C SER A 120 5.09 6.70 13.57
N LEU A 121 4.58 6.69 12.34
CA LEU A 121 3.36 7.42 11.99
C LEU A 121 2.10 6.69 12.46
N VAL A 122 2.00 5.38 12.22
CA VAL A 122 0.78 4.60 12.51
C VAL A 122 0.57 4.39 14.00
N HIS A 123 1.63 4.23 14.79
CA HIS A 123 1.49 3.91 16.21
C HIS A 123 1.60 5.13 17.13
N ASN A 124 2.41 6.13 16.75
CA ASN A 124 2.74 7.24 17.64
C ASN A 124 2.26 8.60 17.11
N TYR A 125 1.71 8.67 15.89
CA TYR A 125 1.35 9.93 15.22
C TYR A 125 2.45 10.99 15.28
N THR A 126 3.72 10.55 15.37
CA THR A 126 4.85 11.43 15.68
C THR A 126 5.74 11.61 14.45
N LEU A 127 6.15 12.86 14.25
CA LEU A 127 7.16 13.28 13.29
C LEU A 127 8.55 13.35 13.93
N SER A 128 8.75 12.82 15.14
CA SER A 128 10.07 12.83 15.79
C SER A 128 11.12 12.21 14.88
N GLY A 129 12.13 13.00 14.48
CA GLY A 129 13.15 12.59 13.53
C GLY A 129 12.79 12.77 12.04
N TYR A 130 11.68 13.45 11.72
CA TYR A 130 11.23 13.75 10.36
C TYR A 130 10.95 15.24 10.17
N GLU A 131 11.29 15.77 9.01
CA GLU A 131 10.90 17.09 8.54
C GLU A 131 9.95 16.93 7.36
N VAL A 132 8.70 17.34 7.51
CA VAL A 132 7.75 17.35 6.39
C VAL A 132 8.01 18.58 5.54
N VAL A 133 8.33 18.34 4.27
CA VAL A 133 8.73 19.40 3.35
C VAL A 133 7.66 19.52 2.32
N GLU A 134 6.99 20.68 2.39
CA GLU A 134 5.72 20.76 1.73
C GLU A 134 5.88 20.84 0.21
N HIS A 135 6.81 21.65 -0.26
CA HIS A 135 6.82 22.06 -1.65
C HIS A 135 8.19 22.56 -2.09
N ASP A 136 9.16 21.64 -2.21
CA ASP A 136 10.44 21.96 -2.79
C ASP A 136 10.87 20.86 -3.77
N LEU A 137 10.40 21.01 -5.02
CA LEU A 137 10.73 20.10 -6.12
C LEU A 137 12.25 19.98 -6.34
N SER A 138 13.02 21.03 -6.02
CA SER A 138 14.48 20.99 -6.09
C SER A 138 15.10 20.04 -5.07
N LYS A 139 14.33 19.65 -4.05
CA LYS A 139 14.70 18.72 -2.98
C LYS A 139 13.97 17.38 -3.08
N ARG A 140 13.35 17.05 -4.23
CA ARG A 140 12.71 15.75 -4.45
C ARG A 140 13.65 14.57 -4.19
N SER A 141 14.91 14.69 -4.63
CA SER A 141 15.95 13.68 -4.40
C SER A 141 16.29 13.48 -2.92
N ASN A 142 15.90 14.41 -2.04
CA ASN A 142 16.19 14.34 -0.62
C ASN A 142 15.15 13.53 0.16
N HIS A 143 14.10 12.99 -0.46
CA HIS A 143 13.13 12.18 0.27
C HIS A 143 13.81 10.99 0.98
N LEU A 144 13.59 10.86 2.30
CA LEU A 144 14.24 9.88 3.18
C LEU A 144 15.78 10.02 3.31
N THR A 145 16.33 11.18 2.93
CA THR A 145 17.69 11.60 3.29
C THR A 145 17.65 12.48 4.55
N LYS A 146 18.80 12.65 5.20
CA LYS A 146 18.90 13.40 6.46
C LYS A 146 19.21 14.88 6.20
N ASP A 147 18.56 15.76 6.95
CA ASP A 147 18.89 17.19 7.04
C ASP A 147 20.11 17.44 7.94
N SER A 148 20.55 18.70 8.02
CA SER A 148 21.66 19.12 8.90
C SER A 148 21.36 18.94 10.39
N LYS A 149 20.10 18.69 10.76
CA LYS A 149 19.62 18.39 12.12
C LYS A 149 19.38 16.89 12.32
N ASN A 150 19.88 16.04 11.43
CA ASN A 150 19.74 14.58 11.49
C ASN A 150 18.27 14.08 11.41
N ARG A 151 17.37 14.86 10.81
CA ARG A 151 15.95 14.51 10.55
C ARG A 151 15.77 14.05 9.11
N TYR A 152 14.88 13.09 8.87
CA TYR A 152 14.58 12.63 7.52
C TYR A 152 13.60 13.56 6.79
N TRP A 153 13.91 13.94 5.55
CA TRP A 153 12.99 14.75 4.74
C TRP A 153 11.82 13.88 4.22
N LEU A 154 10.60 14.36 4.42
CA LEU A 154 9.39 13.74 3.92
C LEU A 154 8.74 14.66 2.87
N HIS A 155 8.92 14.31 1.59
CA HIS A 155 8.39 15.09 0.47
C HIS A 155 7.15 14.41 -0.11
N LEU A 156 5.96 14.88 0.29
CA LEU A 156 4.72 14.16 0.05
C LEU A 156 4.35 14.05 -1.43
N GLY A 157 4.53 15.13 -2.20
CA GLY A 157 4.19 15.12 -3.63
C GLY A 157 4.98 14.06 -4.41
N SER A 158 6.30 14.01 -4.19
CA SER A 158 7.17 13.00 -4.79
C SER A 158 6.77 11.61 -4.36
N ALA A 159 6.50 11.40 -3.07
CA ALA A 159 6.09 10.11 -2.55
C ALA A 159 4.79 9.60 -3.19
N ILE A 160 3.80 10.47 -3.41
CA ILE A 160 2.55 10.11 -4.09
C ILE A 160 2.81 9.75 -5.55
N GLU A 161 3.54 10.58 -6.29
CA GLU A 161 3.83 10.33 -7.71
C GLU A 161 4.64 9.05 -7.93
N ASP A 162 5.63 8.81 -7.06
CA ASP A 162 6.48 7.62 -7.14
C ASP A 162 5.67 6.35 -6.79
N LEU A 163 4.75 6.45 -5.83
CA LEU A 163 3.79 5.38 -5.52
C LEU A 163 2.83 5.12 -6.70
N GLU A 164 2.29 6.16 -7.33
CA GLU A 164 1.40 6.03 -8.49
C GLU A 164 2.05 5.22 -9.62
N LYS A 165 3.29 5.57 -9.97
CA LYS A 165 4.07 4.85 -10.99
C LYS A 165 4.41 3.43 -10.56
N ALA A 166 4.83 3.23 -9.29
CA ALA A 166 5.13 1.91 -8.75
C ALA A 166 3.93 0.98 -8.76
N VAL A 167 2.75 1.49 -8.42
CA VAL A 167 1.50 0.74 -8.48
C VAL A 167 1.12 0.45 -9.93
N GLU A 168 1.25 1.41 -10.85
CA GLU A 168 0.96 1.17 -12.27
C GLU A 168 1.83 0.05 -12.85
N ASP A 169 3.14 0.05 -12.57
CA ASP A 169 4.07 -1.02 -12.94
C ASP A 169 3.61 -2.37 -12.38
N TYR A 170 3.31 -2.44 -11.08
CA TYR A 170 2.82 -3.65 -10.44
C TYR A 170 1.54 -4.17 -11.08
N MET A 171 0.59 -3.27 -11.36
CA MET A 171 -0.69 -3.62 -11.97
C MET A 171 -0.50 -4.15 -13.40
N ASN A 172 0.47 -3.62 -14.13
CA ASN A 172 0.83 -4.12 -15.45
C ASN A 172 1.47 -5.51 -15.37
N ASP A 173 2.30 -5.76 -14.35
CA ASP A 173 2.91 -7.07 -14.14
C ASP A 173 1.87 -8.11 -13.69
N VAL A 174 0.88 -7.74 -12.87
CA VAL A 174 -0.24 -8.63 -12.52
C VAL A 174 -1.03 -9.06 -13.77
N LYS A 175 -1.24 -8.16 -14.73
CA LYS A 175 -1.91 -8.53 -16.01
C LYS A 175 -1.09 -9.58 -16.77
N LYS A 176 0.23 -9.47 -16.76
CA LYS A 176 1.15 -10.29 -17.58
C LYS A 176 1.54 -11.61 -16.91
N HIS A 177 1.66 -11.66 -15.59
CA HIS A 177 2.25 -12.78 -14.87
C HIS A 177 1.23 -13.49 -13.98
N ASP A 178 1.07 -14.80 -14.13
CA ASP A 178 0.02 -15.56 -13.44
C ASP A 178 0.31 -15.76 -11.95
N ASN A 179 1.57 -15.85 -11.54
CA ASN A 179 1.95 -15.87 -10.12
C ASN A 179 1.50 -14.61 -9.38
N PHE A 180 1.65 -13.43 -10.00
CA PHE A 180 1.19 -12.18 -9.40
C PHE A 180 -0.33 -12.09 -9.30
N LYS A 181 -1.07 -12.71 -10.23
CA LYS A 181 -2.53 -12.80 -10.12
C LYS A 181 -2.94 -13.63 -8.90
N ILE A 182 -2.29 -14.76 -8.70
CA ILE A 182 -2.58 -15.66 -7.58
C ILE A 182 -2.22 -15.01 -6.26
N ASN A 183 -1.03 -14.42 -6.15
CA ASN A 183 -0.61 -13.70 -4.95
C ASN A 183 -1.59 -12.59 -4.58
N ALA A 184 -1.97 -11.77 -5.56
CA ALA A 184 -2.92 -10.68 -5.36
C ALA A 184 -4.30 -11.20 -4.93
N TYR A 185 -4.78 -12.26 -5.59
CA TYR A 185 -6.05 -12.91 -5.24
C TYR A 185 -6.05 -13.44 -3.81
N GLU A 186 -5.05 -14.24 -3.46
CA GLU A 186 -4.94 -14.85 -2.13
C GLU A 186 -4.91 -13.80 -1.03
N TYR A 187 -4.07 -12.78 -1.19
CA TYR A 187 -3.96 -11.71 -0.21
C TYR A 187 -5.27 -10.91 -0.12
N TYR A 188 -5.88 -10.57 -1.25
CA TYR A 188 -7.14 -9.82 -1.29
C TYR A 188 -8.30 -10.60 -0.63
N THR A 189 -8.34 -11.92 -0.77
CA THR A 189 -9.39 -12.75 -0.13
C THR A 189 -9.27 -12.75 1.39
N VAL A 190 -8.05 -12.68 1.94
CA VAL A 190 -7.82 -12.58 3.39
C VAL A 190 -7.99 -11.13 3.88
N HIS A 191 -7.57 -10.16 3.07
CA HIS A 191 -7.57 -8.73 3.39
C HIS A 191 -8.35 -7.93 2.34
N PRO A 192 -9.69 -8.11 2.26
CA PRO A 192 -10.50 -7.36 1.31
C PRO A 192 -10.50 -5.89 1.68
N LEU A 193 -10.59 -5.03 0.67
CA LEU A 193 -10.82 -3.61 0.92
C LEU A 193 -12.13 -3.43 1.68
N LEU A 194 -12.07 -2.71 2.80
CA LEU A 194 -13.27 -2.28 3.52
C LEU A 194 -14.15 -1.51 2.53
N LYS A 195 -15.33 -2.06 2.23
CA LYS A 195 -16.32 -1.31 1.47
C LYS A 195 -16.76 -0.14 2.36
N PRO A 196 -16.83 1.09 1.84
CA PRO A 196 -17.58 2.12 2.55
C PRO A 196 -18.97 1.54 2.81
N MET A 197 -19.36 1.51 4.09
CA MET A 197 -20.69 1.09 4.48
C MET A 197 -21.67 1.99 3.72
N ASP A 198 -22.57 1.40 2.93
CA ASP A 198 -23.59 2.21 2.28
C ASP A 198 -24.47 2.75 3.41
N LEU A 199 -24.77 4.05 3.43
CA LEU A 199 -25.59 4.65 4.52
C LEU A 199 -26.96 3.96 4.65
N LYS A 200 -27.41 3.31 3.57
CA LYS A 200 -28.62 2.48 3.53
C LYS A 200 -28.49 1.20 4.38
N ASP A 201 -27.31 0.60 4.44
CA ASP A 201 -27.03 -0.57 5.27
C ASP A 201 -26.97 -0.20 6.77
N PHE A 202 -26.69 1.07 7.08
CA PHE A 202 -26.71 1.61 8.44
C PHE A 202 -28.14 1.82 8.96
N ALA A 203 -29.06 2.29 8.10
CA ALA A 203 -30.46 2.50 8.46
C ALA A 203 -31.21 1.19 8.75
N SER A 204 -30.74 0.05 8.25
CA SER A 204 -31.26 -1.28 8.59
C SER A 204 -30.73 -1.86 9.90
N LEU A 205 -29.71 -1.24 10.51
CA LEU A 205 -29.13 -1.67 11.79
C LEU A 205 -29.65 -0.87 12.98
N SER A 206 -30.36 0.23 12.74
CA SER A 206 -31.08 0.95 13.78
C SER A 206 -32.46 0.32 13.98
N GLU A 207 -32.52 -0.84 14.64
CA GLU A 207 -33.70 -1.07 15.48
C GLU A 207 -33.72 0.03 16.55
N PRO A 208 -34.88 0.66 16.82
CA PRO A 208 -34.96 1.62 17.91
C PRO A 208 -34.58 0.87 19.18
N LEU A 209 -33.54 1.35 19.87
CA LEU A 209 -33.31 1.02 21.26
C LEU A 209 -34.62 1.33 21.99
N VAL A 210 -35.32 0.26 22.35
CA VAL A 210 -36.64 0.22 22.96
C VAL A 210 -36.69 1.24 24.09
N ALA A 211 -37.72 2.11 24.05
CA ALA A 211 -38.09 3.01 25.13
C ALA A 211 -38.74 2.24 26.29
#